data_AF-A0A7J8Y8Q0-F1
#
_entry.id   AF-A0A7J8Y8Q0-F1
#
_cell.length_a   1.000
_cell.length_b   1.000
_cell.length_c   1.000
_cell.angle_alpha   90.00
_cell.angle_beta   90.00
_cell.angle_gamma   90.00
#
_symmetry.space_group_name_H-M   'P 1'
#
loop_
_entity.id
_entity.type
_entity.pdbx_description
1 polymer ?
#
loop_
_entity_poly.entity_id
_entity_poly.type
_entity_poly.pdbx_seq_one_letter_code
_entity_poly.pdbx_strand_id
1 'polypeptide(L)'
;MTALEKKTVILVTHQVMDGGQITQSGSYEELLMAGTAFEQLVNAHRDSITALGTLNGDGGGESQETAAEMSNRCYPTKQISEGESSVKGPSGIQLTQDEEIEIGDVGWKPFMDYVSTSKGFLYLSLIILAQSMFFVLRVASSYWLVFAIQIPNITSSMLIGVYGGIATLSAVFVFFRSHYGAHLGLKASKAFSSGLINSIFRAPMFFFDSTPVGRILTRASSDMSILDFDIPFSIVFVAAGATDFIATIGAMAFITWQVLIVAVLAMVAVNYIQRYYMSSARELIRINGTTKAPVMNYAAETSLGVVTIRAFNMVDRFFRNNLKLVNTDATLFFLSNAAMEWLVLRIETLQNLTVFTAAFFVLLLPKNQARPGLVGLSLSYALSLTSTQIFASRWYCNLLNYLISIERIKQFMNIPKEPPDRR
;
A
#
# COMPACT_ATOMS: atom_id res chain seq x y z
N MET A 1 -15.04 46.36 18.88
CA MET A 1 -15.47 45.45 17.79
C MET A 1 -16.08 46.26 16.64
N THR A 2 -15.29 46.96 15.83
CA THR A 2 -15.81 47.83 14.74
C THR A 2 -15.67 47.24 13.33
N ALA A 3 -15.03 46.07 13.19
CA ALA A 3 -14.71 45.48 11.88
C ALA A 3 -15.94 45.03 11.06
N LEU A 4 -17.07 44.75 11.74
CA LEU A 4 -18.29 44.24 11.11
C LEU A 4 -19.41 45.29 11.03
N GLU A 5 -19.20 46.49 11.57
CA GLU A 5 -20.25 47.51 11.77
C GLU A 5 -20.93 47.95 10.46
N LYS A 6 -20.20 47.94 9.35
CA LYS A 6 -20.71 48.30 8.01
C LYS A 6 -21.08 47.10 7.14
N LYS A 7 -21.10 45.89 7.69
CA LYS A 7 -21.37 44.65 6.94
C LYS A 7 -22.74 44.10 7.34
N THR A 8 -23.46 43.55 6.37
CA THR A 8 -24.68 42.79 6.64
C THR A 8 -24.30 41.50 7.37
N VAL A 9 -24.80 41.31 8.59
CA VAL A 9 -24.56 40.12 9.41
C VAL A 9 -25.91 39.49 9.73
N ILE A 10 -26.06 38.20 9.41
CA ILE A 10 -27.23 37.40 9.76
C ILE A 10 -26.72 36.26 10.64
N LEU A 11 -27.26 36.16 11.86
CA LEU A 11 -26.95 35.09 12.81
C LEU A 11 -28.25 34.37 13.13
N VAL A 12 -28.31 33.07 12.84
CA VAL A 12 -29.44 32.22 13.21
C VAL A 12 -29.14 31.60 14.57
N THR A 13 -29.97 31.91 15.55
CA THR A 13 -29.97 31.30 16.89
C THR A 13 -31.23 30.44 17.06
N HIS A 14 -31.30 29.63 18.11
CA HIS A 14 -32.27 28.53 18.30
C HIS A 14 -33.78 28.91 18.39
N GLN A 15 -34.22 30.13 18.05
CA GLN A 15 -35.41 30.67 18.72
C GLN A 15 -36.68 30.99 17.90
N VAL A 16 -36.72 31.03 16.57
CA VAL A 16 -37.98 31.48 15.90
C VAL A 16 -38.25 30.93 14.49
N MET A 17 -38.24 29.61 14.29
CA MET A 17 -38.85 29.00 13.10
C MET A 17 -39.71 27.81 13.51
N ASP A 18 -40.97 27.80 13.10
CA ASP A 18 -41.91 26.71 13.33
C ASP A 18 -42.30 26.06 12.00
N GLY A 19 -42.17 24.74 11.91
CA GLY A 19 -42.52 23.98 10.70
C GLY A 19 -41.84 24.41 9.39
N GLY A 20 -40.69 25.10 9.45
CA GLY A 20 -40.00 25.63 8.26
C GLY A 20 -40.64 26.90 7.65
N GLN A 21 -41.61 27.51 8.34
CA GLN A 21 -42.21 28.79 7.95
C GLN A 21 -41.73 29.91 8.87
N ILE A 22 -41.59 31.12 8.31
CA ILE A 22 -41.32 32.33 9.07
C ILE A 22 -42.63 32.76 9.72
N THR A 23 -42.72 32.65 11.04
CA THR A 23 -43.93 33.01 11.78
C THR A 23 -44.01 34.51 12.01
N GLN A 24 -42.89 35.18 12.32
CA GLN A 24 -42.83 36.62 12.61
C GLN A 24 -41.47 37.24 12.24
N SER A 25 -41.45 38.55 11.99
CA SER A 25 -40.24 39.34 11.73
C SER A 25 -40.41 40.76 12.30
N GLY A 26 -39.43 41.27 13.05
CA GLY A 26 -39.49 42.61 13.65
C GLY A 26 -38.29 42.85 14.57
N SER A 27 -38.23 44.03 15.19
CA SER A 27 -37.26 44.27 16.26
C SER A 27 -37.62 43.46 17.51
N TYR A 28 -36.67 43.28 18.43
CA TYR A 28 -36.90 42.52 19.67
C TYR A 28 -38.06 43.10 20.49
N GLU A 29 -38.15 44.43 20.57
CA GLU A 29 -39.21 45.13 21.31
C GLU A 29 -40.58 44.95 20.65
N GLU A 30 -40.65 45.01 19.32
CA GLU A 30 -41.89 44.77 18.57
C GLU A 30 -42.41 43.34 18.74
N LEU A 31 -41.50 42.36 18.74
CA LEU A 31 -41.86 40.94 18.87
C LEU A 31 -42.26 40.55 20.30
N LEU A 32 -41.72 41.23 21.32
CA LEU A 32 -42.16 41.07 22.72
C LEU A 32 -43.55 41.65 22.98
N MET A 33 -43.85 42.82 22.39
CA MET A 33 -45.15 43.49 22.56
C MET A 33 -46.29 42.81 21.80
N ALA A 34 -45.98 41.97 20.80
CA ALA A 34 -46.96 41.33 19.93
C ALA A 34 -47.76 40.19 20.60
N GLY A 35 -47.40 39.74 21.83
CA GLY A 35 -48.20 38.79 22.59
C GLY A 35 -48.14 37.33 22.10
N THR A 36 -47.09 36.97 21.35
CA THR A 36 -47.08 35.77 20.49
C THR A 36 -46.16 34.67 21.01
N ALA A 37 -46.04 33.57 20.25
CA ALA A 37 -45.19 32.42 20.59
C ALA A 37 -43.73 32.79 20.95
N PHE A 38 -43.21 33.91 20.43
CA PHE A 38 -41.88 34.43 20.78
C PHE A 38 -41.80 34.90 22.24
N GLU A 39 -42.80 35.64 22.74
CA GLU A 39 -42.85 36.09 24.13
C GLU A 39 -42.89 34.90 25.11
N GLN A 40 -43.70 33.88 24.80
CA GLN A 40 -43.77 32.65 25.59
C GLN A 40 -42.41 31.94 25.65
N LEU A 41 -41.67 31.93 24.54
CA LEU A 41 -40.36 31.30 24.44
C LEU A 41 -39.27 32.07 25.20
N VAL A 42 -39.31 33.41 25.15
CA VAL A 42 -38.42 34.28 25.94
C VAL A 42 -38.69 34.14 27.44
N ASN A 43 -39.96 34.11 27.84
CA ASN A 43 -40.36 33.93 29.24
C ASN A 43 -39.96 32.53 29.76
N ALA A 44 -40.19 31.46 28.99
CA ALA A 44 -39.74 30.12 29.34
C ALA A 44 -38.20 30.02 29.46
N HIS A 45 -37.46 30.71 28.59
CA HIS A 45 -36.01 30.79 28.71
C HIS A 45 -35.56 31.54 29.98
N ARG A 46 -36.22 32.65 30.32
CA ARG A 46 -35.97 33.39 31.56
C ARG A 46 -36.26 32.53 32.80
N ASP A 47 -37.36 31.79 32.79
CA ASP A 47 -37.78 30.89 33.88
C ASP A 47 -36.81 29.71 34.07
N SER A 48 -36.25 29.16 32.99
CA SER A 48 -35.21 28.12 33.07
C SER A 48 -33.87 28.64 33.60
N ILE A 49 -33.49 29.87 33.26
CA ILE A 49 -32.28 30.51 33.81
C ILE A 49 -32.46 30.79 35.31
N THR A 50 -33.62 31.29 35.74
CA THR A 50 -33.91 31.51 37.18
C THR A 50 -34.02 30.20 37.96
N ALA A 51 -34.54 29.12 37.35
CA ALA A 51 -34.54 27.78 37.94
C ALA A 51 -33.12 27.20 38.10
N LEU A 52 -32.23 27.42 37.13
CA LEU A 52 -30.80 27.07 37.22
C LEU A 52 -30.06 27.90 38.27
N GLY A 53 -30.42 29.17 38.42
CA GLY A 53 -29.88 30.06 39.46
C GLY A 53 -30.31 29.68 40.88
N THR A 54 -31.52 29.15 41.04
CA THR A 54 -32.05 28.68 42.35
C THR A 54 -31.50 27.31 42.74
N LEU A 55 -31.08 26.47 41.79
CA LEU A 55 -30.34 25.23 42.08
C LEU A 55 -28.91 25.45 42.59
N ASN A 56 -28.33 26.63 42.36
CA ASN A 56 -27.00 27.02 42.86
C ASN A 56 -27.06 27.89 44.12
N GLY A 57 -28.24 28.06 44.73
CA GLY A 57 -28.46 28.98 45.85
C GLY A 57 -28.99 28.30 47.10
N ASP A 58 -28.19 27.44 47.73
CA ASP A 58 -28.26 27.27 49.19
C ASP A 58 -26.83 27.30 49.76
N GLY A 59 -26.48 28.47 50.29
CA GLY A 59 -25.13 28.84 50.68
C GLY A 59 -25.00 30.36 50.70
N GLY A 60 -25.60 30.98 51.72
CA GLY A 60 -25.58 32.43 51.90
C GLY A 60 -24.17 33.02 51.95
N GLY A 61 -23.98 34.11 51.21
CA GLY A 61 -22.80 34.95 51.26
C GLY A 61 -22.94 36.07 50.24
N GLU A 62 -23.06 37.31 50.72
CA GLU A 62 -23.01 38.53 49.91
C GLU A 62 -21.82 38.49 48.94
N SER A 63 -22.06 38.77 47.66
CA SER A 63 -20.98 39.04 46.71
C SER A 63 -21.46 40.04 45.66
N GLN A 64 -20.85 41.20 45.75
CA GLN A 64 -20.92 42.35 44.87
C GLN A 64 -20.92 42.00 43.38
N GLU A 65 -21.67 42.80 42.62
CA GLU A 65 -21.46 43.05 41.20
C GLU A 65 -19.95 43.12 40.90
N THR A 66 -19.44 42.09 40.25
CA THR A 66 -18.19 42.18 39.51
C THR A 66 -18.44 41.64 38.12
N ALA A 67 -18.64 42.56 37.19
CA ALA A 67 -18.48 42.31 35.77
C ALA A 67 -17.04 41.81 35.57
N ALA A 68 -16.89 40.48 35.49
CA ALA A 68 -15.64 39.86 35.11
C ALA A 68 -15.46 40.06 33.60
N GLU A 69 -14.82 41.17 33.25
CA GLU A 69 -13.96 41.27 32.08
C GLU A 69 -12.95 40.10 32.14
N MET A 70 -13.24 39.02 31.41
CA MET A 70 -12.19 38.09 31.00
C MET A 70 -12.01 38.22 29.49
N SER A 71 -11.45 39.36 29.11
CA SER A 71 -10.82 39.55 27.81
C SER A 71 -9.64 38.59 27.73
N ASN A 72 -9.81 37.45 27.07
CA ASN A 72 -8.67 36.66 26.66
C ASN A 72 -7.95 37.47 25.57
N ARG A 73 -6.83 38.09 25.96
CA ARG A 73 -5.88 38.77 25.09
C ARG A 73 -5.37 37.79 24.03
N CYS A 74 -6.00 37.75 22.87
CA CYS A 74 -5.34 37.30 21.66
C CYS A 74 -4.69 38.54 21.05
N TYR A 75 -3.37 38.66 21.20
CA TYR A 75 -2.59 39.69 20.51
C TYR A 75 -2.72 39.50 19.00
N PRO A 76 -3.14 40.53 18.23
CA PRO A 76 -2.95 40.53 16.79
C PRO A 76 -1.57 41.10 16.50
N THR A 77 -0.58 40.25 16.25
CA THR A 77 0.71 40.73 15.70
C THR A 77 0.51 41.04 14.22
N LYS A 78 0.31 42.33 13.94
CA LYS A 78 0.51 42.91 12.61
C LYS A 78 2.01 43.03 12.37
N GLN A 79 2.56 42.26 11.44
CA GLN A 79 3.69 42.73 10.64
C GLN A 79 3.44 42.44 9.16
N ILE A 80 3.81 43.45 8.40
CA ILE A 80 3.58 43.66 6.98
C ILE A 80 4.81 43.18 6.21
N SER A 81 4.54 42.71 4.99
CA SER A 81 5.42 42.65 3.82
C SER A 81 6.35 41.46 3.58
N GLU A 82 6.17 40.98 2.35
CA GLU A 82 7.03 40.23 1.44
C GLU A 82 8.54 40.35 1.68
N GLY A 83 9.21 39.19 1.59
CA GLY A 83 10.65 39.06 1.53
C GLY A 83 11.07 37.63 1.84
N GLU A 84 11.54 36.89 0.83
CA GLU A 84 12.16 35.58 0.99
C GLU A 84 13.27 35.61 2.05
N SER A 85 13.22 34.71 3.03
CA SER A 85 14.42 34.08 3.59
C SER A 85 14.04 32.94 4.54
N SER A 86 14.66 31.79 4.28
CA SER A 86 14.60 30.56 5.07
C SER A 86 15.19 30.77 6.47
N VAL A 87 14.35 30.71 7.52
CA VAL A 87 14.77 30.38 8.89
C VAL A 87 13.69 29.52 9.56
N LYS A 88 14.11 28.34 10.06
CA LYS A 88 13.28 27.41 10.84
C LYS A 88 12.73 28.10 12.10
N GLY A 89 11.43 28.33 12.14
CA GLY A 89 10.70 28.67 13.37
C GLY A 89 10.53 27.45 14.29
N PRO A 90 10.23 27.65 15.59
CA PRO A 90 9.98 26.55 16.51
C PRO A 90 8.78 25.76 16.02
N SER A 91 8.87 24.43 16.05
CA SER A 91 7.77 23.54 15.67
C SER A 91 6.53 23.91 16.48
N GLY A 92 5.53 24.50 15.82
CA GLY A 92 4.18 24.53 16.35
C GLY A 92 3.81 23.11 16.76
N ILE A 93 3.11 22.97 17.89
CA ILE A 93 2.71 21.68 18.46
C ILE A 93 1.97 20.88 17.39
N GLN A 94 2.72 20.03 16.67
CA GLN A 94 2.19 19.24 15.57
C GLN A 94 1.55 18.03 16.21
N LEU A 95 0.24 18.10 16.43
CA LEU A 95 -0.55 17.02 17.05
C LEU A 95 -0.46 15.73 16.22
N THR A 96 -0.27 15.85 14.91
CA THR A 96 -0.11 14.72 13.99
C THR A 96 1.32 14.23 13.94
N GLN A 97 1.57 13.02 14.42
CA GLN A 97 2.89 12.40 14.35
C GLN A 97 3.25 12.03 12.90
N ASP A 98 4.41 12.48 12.44
CA ASP A 98 4.98 12.07 11.17
C ASP A 98 5.25 10.55 11.19
N GLU A 99 5.09 9.88 10.06
CA GLU A 99 5.21 8.41 9.98
C GLU A 99 6.61 7.98 10.42
N GLU A 100 6.70 7.12 11.46
CA GLU A 100 7.97 6.53 11.87
C GLU A 100 8.49 5.64 10.74
N ILE A 101 9.58 6.09 10.12
CA ILE A 101 10.30 5.32 9.12
C ILE A 101 11.20 4.36 9.90
N GLU A 102 10.93 3.05 9.85
CA GLU A 102 11.90 2.05 10.31
C GLU A 102 13.11 2.08 9.38
N ILE A 103 14.17 2.76 9.80
CA ILE A 103 15.45 2.83 9.09
C ILE A 103 16.17 1.49 9.30
N GLY A 104 16.10 0.59 8.31
CA GLY A 104 16.83 -0.66 8.36
C GLY A 104 16.42 -1.71 7.33
N ASP A 105 17.34 -2.63 7.04
CA ASP A 105 17.07 -3.81 6.21
C ASP A 105 16.27 -4.85 7.03
N VAL A 106 14.94 -4.81 6.89
CA VAL A 106 14.05 -5.78 7.56
C VAL A 106 14.14 -7.17 6.89
N GLY A 107 14.77 -7.26 5.71
CA GLY A 107 15.07 -8.50 5.00
C GLY A 107 13.83 -9.39 4.80
N TRP A 108 13.97 -10.67 5.15
CA TRP A 108 12.89 -11.67 5.03
C TRP A 108 11.98 -11.76 6.26
N LYS A 109 12.19 -10.92 7.29
CA LYS A 109 11.37 -10.98 8.51
C LYS A 109 9.89 -10.71 8.25
N PRO A 110 9.49 -9.69 7.45
CA PRO A 110 8.06 -9.45 7.18
C PRO A 110 7.40 -10.61 6.44
N PHE A 111 8.15 -11.33 5.61
CA PHE A 111 7.66 -12.54 4.96
C PHE A 111 7.43 -13.68 5.97
N MET A 112 8.36 -13.90 6.90
CA MET A 112 8.17 -14.87 7.99
C MET A 112 6.99 -14.48 8.88
N ASP A 113 6.80 -13.19 9.13
CA ASP A 113 5.65 -12.68 9.88
C ASP A 113 4.33 -12.96 9.17
N TYR A 114 4.27 -12.82 7.85
CA TYR A 114 3.10 -13.17 7.06
C TYR A 114 2.73 -14.66 7.19
N VAL A 115 3.71 -15.54 7.07
CA VAL A 115 3.48 -17.00 7.16
C VAL A 115 3.18 -17.43 8.61
N SER A 116 3.84 -16.84 9.60
CA SER A 116 3.64 -17.14 11.02
C SER A 116 2.28 -16.67 11.53
N THR A 117 1.90 -15.43 11.23
CA THR A 117 0.62 -14.82 11.66
C THR A 117 -0.56 -15.56 11.02
N SER A 118 -0.44 -15.96 9.76
CA SER A 118 -1.46 -16.76 9.08
C SER A 118 -1.49 -18.23 9.51
N LYS A 119 -0.49 -18.71 10.30
CA LYS A 119 -0.23 -20.14 10.53
C LYS A 119 -0.27 -20.92 9.20
N GLY A 120 0.34 -20.33 8.18
CA GLY A 120 0.25 -20.74 6.78
C GLY A 120 1.34 -21.71 6.32
N PHE A 121 2.24 -22.14 7.22
CA PHE A 121 3.38 -22.99 6.88
C PHE A 121 3.00 -24.27 6.12
N LEU A 122 1.89 -24.92 6.47
CA LEU A 122 1.39 -26.08 5.73
C LEU A 122 1.05 -25.74 4.28
N TYR A 123 0.30 -24.66 4.04
CA TYR A 123 -0.06 -24.25 2.68
C TYR A 123 1.17 -23.83 1.87
N LEU A 124 2.13 -23.13 2.49
CA LEU A 124 3.40 -22.78 1.85
C LEU A 124 4.19 -24.04 1.44
N SER A 125 4.26 -25.04 2.31
CA SER A 125 4.91 -26.33 2.00
C SER A 125 4.18 -27.06 0.86
N LEU A 126 2.85 -27.06 0.86
CA LEU A 126 2.04 -27.65 -0.22
C LEU A 126 2.22 -26.93 -1.57
N ILE A 127 2.38 -25.60 -1.58
CA ILE A 127 2.69 -24.82 -2.79
C ILE A 127 4.05 -25.26 -3.35
N ILE A 128 5.08 -25.35 -2.51
CA ILE A 128 6.42 -25.76 -2.92
C ILE A 128 6.38 -27.21 -3.43
N LEU A 129 5.71 -28.11 -2.73
CA LEU A 129 5.55 -29.51 -3.14
C LEU A 129 4.83 -29.64 -4.50
N ALA A 130 3.73 -28.91 -4.69
CA ALA A 130 3.00 -28.89 -5.96
C ALA A 130 3.86 -28.32 -7.10
N GLN A 131 4.66 -27.28 -6.82
CA GLN A 131 5.61 -26.72 -7.79
C GLN A 131 6.72 -27.72 -8.16
N SER A 132 7.30 -28.41 -7.18
CA SER A 132 8.29 -29.45 -7.41
C SER A 132 7.72 -30.61 -8.22
N MET A 133 6.50 -31.07 -7.92
CA MET A 133 5.84 -32.13 -8.69
C MET A 133 5.52 -31.70 -10.13
N PHE A 134 5.05 -30.46 -10.31
CA PHE A 134 4.87 -29.89 -11.65
C PHE A 134 6.18 -29.90 -12.44
N PHE A 135 7.29 -29.49 -11.81
CA PHE A 135 8.61 -29.50 -12.44
C PHE A 135 9.04 -30.91 -12.83
N VAL A 136 8.94 -31.89 -11.93
CA VAL A 136 9.29 -33.29 -12.20
C VAL A 136 8.46 -33.87 -13.34
N LEU A 137 7.15 -33.65 -13.35
CA LEU A 137 6.27 -34.14 -14.42
C LEU A 137 6.57 -33.50 -15.76
N ARG A 138 6.89 -32.20 -15.77
CA ARG A 138 7.29 -31.50 -17.00
C ARG A 138 8.57 -32.10 -17.59
N VAL A 139 9.58 -32.33 -16.75
CA VAL A 139 10.84 -32.98 -17.14
C VAL A 139 10.58 -34.43 -17.60
N ALA A 140 9.74 -35.17 -16.89
CA ALA A 140 9.35 -36.53 -17.26
C ALA A 140 8.65 -36.57 -18.63
N SER A 141 7.78 -35.61 -18.94
CA SER A 141 7.13 -35.50 -20.26
C SER A 141 8.14 -35.27 -21.38
N SER A 142 9.15 -34.41 -21.12
CA SER A 142 10.21 -34.12 -22.09
C SER A 142 11.14 -35.33 -22.27
N TYR A 143 11.48 -36.04 -21.18
CA TYR A 143 12.28 -37.25 -21.21
C TYR A 143 11.56 -38.38 -21.96
N TRP A 144 10.27 -38.56 -21.71
CA TRP A 144 9.45 -39.54 -22.41
C TRP A 144 9.50 -39.34 -23.93
N LEU A 145 9.43 -38.09 -24.39
CA LEU A 145 9.51 -37.78 -25.82
C LEU A 145 10.85 -38.20 -26.43
N VAL A 146 11.96 -38.01 -25.71
CA VAL A 146 13.30 -38.44 -26.14
C VAL A 146 13.41 -39.98 -26.16
N PHE A 147 12.91 -40.64 -25.11
CA PHE A 147 12.96 -42.09 -25.00
C PHE A 147 12.08 -42.78 -26.06
N ALA A 148 10.89 -42.25 -26.32
CA ALA A 148 9.96 -42.81 -27.30
C ALA A 148 10.50 -42.78 -28.74
N ILE A 149 11.42 -41.87 -29.07
CA ILE A 149 12.08 -41.81 -30.39
C ILE A 149 13.07 -42.98 -30.57
N GLN A 150 13.62 -43.54 -29.48
CA GLN A 150 14.63 -44.60 -29.53
C GLN A 150 14.02 -46.00 -29.66
N ILE A 151 12.71 -46.16 -29.45
CA ILE A 151 12.03 -47.45 -29.52
C ILE A 151 11.53 -47.69 -30.96
N PRO A 152 12.05 -48.70 -31.67
CA PRO A 152 11.53 -49.07 -32.98
C PRO A 152 10.09 -49.63 -32.84
N ASN A 153 9.16 -49.15 -33.67
CA ASN A 153 7.73 -49.53 -33.72
C ASN A 153 6.79 -48.94 -32.63
N ILE A 154 7.02 -47.72 -32.14
CA ILE A 154 5.98 -47.01 -31.36
C ILE A 154 4.85 -46.50 -32.26
N THR A 155 3.61 -46.81 -31.89
CA THR A 155 2.42 -46.24 -32.53
C THR A 155 2.25 -44.77 -32.10
N SER A 156 1.97 -43.87 -33.04
CA SER A 156 1.78 -42.43 -32.76
C SER A 156 0.73 -42.15 -31.68
N SER A 157 -0.30 -43.00 -31.58
CA SER A 157 -1.32 -42.91 -30.52
C SER A 157 -0.76 -43.16 -29.11
N MET A 158 0.20 -44.08 -28.95
CA MET A 158 0.82 -44.36 -27.65
C MET A 158 1.76 -43.23 -27.22
N LEU A 159 2.52 -42.65 -28.17
CA LEU A 159 3.40 -41.51 -27.90
C LEU A 159 2.60 -40.31 -27.41
N ILE A 160 1.57 -39.92 -28.16
CA ILE A 160 0.70 -38.79 -27.85
C ILE A 160 -0.12 -39.07 -26.59
N GLY A 161 -0.61 -40.30 -26.41
CA GLY A 161 -1.41 -40.69 -25.25
C GLY A 161 -0.65 -40.58 -23.92
N VAL A 162 0.59 -41.10 -23.85
CA VAL A 162 1.39 -41.04 -22.62
C VAL A 162 1.86 -39.60 -22.35
N TYR A 163 2.30 -38.87 -23.38
CA TYR A 163 2.65 -37.45 -23.24
C TYR A 163 1.46 -36.62 -22.77
N GLY A 164 0.29 -36.81 -23.39
CA GLY A 164 -0.96 -36.14 -23.02
C GLY A 164 -1.40 -36.48 -21.59
N GLY A 165 -1.23 -37.72 -21.16
CA GLY A 165 -1.50 -38.15 -19.78
C GLY A 165 -0.61 -37.43 -18.76
N ILE A 166 0.71 -37.40 -19.00
CA ILE A 166 1.67 -36.68 -18.13
C ILE A 166 1.39 -35.17 -18.12
N ALA A 167 1.13 -34.58 -19.29
CA ALA A 167 0.79 -33.16 -19.41
C ALA A 167 -0.49 -32.81 -18.65
N THR A 168 -1.55 -33.61 -18.80
CA THR A 168 -2.81 -33.44 -18.06
C THR A 168 -2.58 -33.53 -16.55
N LEU A 169 -1.80 -34.52 -16.10
CA LEU A 169 -1.44 -34.65 -14.70
C LEU A 169 -0.65 -33.42 -14.18
N SER A 170 0.28 -32.90 -14.98
CA SER A 170 1.03 -31.68 -14.63
C SER A 170 0.12 -30.45 -14.48
N ALA A 171 -0.91 -30.33 -15.32
CA ALA A 171 -1.88 -29.24 -15.26
C ALA A 171 -2.69 -29.28 -13.95
N VAL A 172 -3.01 -30.49 -13.47
CA VAL A 172 -3.66 -30.70 -12.17
C VAL A 172 -2.79 -30.18 -11.02
N PHE A 173 -1.46 -30.38 -11.06
CA PHE A 173 -0.56 -29.80 -10.06
C PHE A 173 -0.46 -28.27 -10.12
N VAL A 174 -0.56 -27.67 -11.31
CA VAL A 174 -0.65 -26.21 -11.46
C VAL A 174 -1.93 -25.69 -10.80
N PHE A 175 -3.06 -26.40 -10.97
CA PHE A 175 -4.31 -26.07 -10.29
C PHE A 175 -4.16 -26.14 -8.77
N PHE A 176 -3.60 -27.24 -8.24
CA PHE A 176 -3.38 -27.38 -6.79
C PHE A 176 -2.48 -26.28 -6.22
N ARG A 177 -1.39 -25.93 -6.92
CA ARG A 177 -0.52 -24.82 -6.52
C ARG A 177 -1.28 -23.49 -6.44
N SER A 178 -2.12 -23.19 -7.43
CA SER A 178 -2.96 -21.98 -7.44
C SER A 178 -3.98 -22.01 -6.30
N HIS A 179 -4.63 -23.16 -6.09
CA HIS A 179 -5.61 -23.37 -5.02
C HIS A 179 -4.99 -23.17 -3.63
N TYR A 180 -3.83 -23.78 -3.35
CA TYR A 180 -3.13 -23.59 -2.07
C TYR A 180 -2.63 -22.15 -1.89
N GLY A 181 -2.17 -21.49 -2.96
CA GLY A 181 -1.81 -20.07 -2.96
C GLY A 181 -2.97 -19.18 -2.55
N ALA A 182 -4.15 -19.38 -3.15
CA ALA A 182 -5.37 -18.66 -2.79
C ALA A 182 -5.79 -18.91 -1.33
N HIS A 183 -5.72 -20.16 -0.86
CA HIS A 183 -6.04 -20.48 0.55
C HIS A 183 -5.05 -19.86 1.54
N LEU A 184 -3.76 -19.80 1.21
CA LEU A 184 -2.76 -19.08 2.01
C LEU A 184 -3.12 -17.59 2.10
N GLY A 185 -3.45 -16.97 0.97
CA GLY A 185 -3.89 -15.57 0.90
C GLY A 185 -5.13 -15.29 1.76
N LEU A 186 -6.19 -16.09 1.60
CA LEU A 186 -7.43 -15.93 2.38
C LEU A 186 -7.20 -16.09 3.88
N LYS A 187 -6.36 -17.06 4.29
CA LYS A 187 -6.05 -17.27 5.71
C LYS A 187 -5.23 -16.12 6.28
N ALA A 188 -4.27 -15.60 5.52
CA ALA A 188 -3.51 -14.42 5.90
C ALA A 188 -4.40 -13.18 5.99
N SER A 189 -5.21 -12.90 4.97
CA SER A 189 -6.19 -11.81 4.94
C SER A 189 -7.05 -11.79 6.20
N LYS A 190 -7.66 -12.94 6.56
CA LYS A 190 -8.48 -13.05 7.77
C LYS A 190 -7.68 -12.76 9.05
N ALA A 191 -6.46 -13.27 9.16
CA ALA A 191 -5.61 -13.08 10.34
C ALA A 191 -5.16 -11.62 10.50
N PHE A 192 -4.69 -11.00 9.42
CA PHE A 192 -4.23 -9.61 9.42
C PHE A 192 -5.39 -8.63 9.57
N SER A 193 -6.51 -8.84 8.87
CA SER A 193 -7.70 -7.98 8.99
C SER A 193 -8.29 -8.01 10.39
N SER A 194 -8.51 -9.19 10.98
CA SER A 194 -9.01 -9.29 12.36
C SER A 194 -8.02 -8.73 13.38
N GLY A 195 -6.72 -8.95 13.19
CA GLY A 195 -5.68 -8.40 14.05
C GLY A 195 -5.61 -6.87 13.99
N LEU A 196 -5.67 -6.29 12.79
CA LEU A 196 -5.66 -4.86 12.54
C LEU A 196 -6.89 -4.20 13.18
N ILE A 197 -8.08 -4.71 12.87
CA ILE A 197 -9.34 -4.18 13.38
C ILE A 197 -9.39 -4.25 14.91
N ASN A 198 -9.05 -5.40 15.50
CA ASN A 198 -9.08 -5.58 16.95
C ASN A 198 -8.02 -4.72 17.69
N SER A 199 -6.90 -4.39 17.04
CA SER A 199 -5.91 -3.46 17.58
C SER A 199 -6.42 -2.02 17.55
N ILE A 200 -6.94 -1.57 16.40
CA ILE A 200 -7.46 -0.21 16.22
C ILE A 200 -8.61 0.07 17.20
N PHE A 201 -9.58 -0.83 17.35
CA PHE A 201 -10.71 -0.61 18.27
C PHE A 201 -10.32 -0.61 19.76
N ARG A 202 -9.13 -1.11 20.11
CA ARG A 202 -8.60 -1.09 21.48
C ARG A 202 -7.54 -0.01 21.67
N ALA A 203 -7.28 0.81 20.66
CA ALA A 203 -6.29 1.88 20.75
C ALA A 203 -6.85 3.03 21.60
N PRO A 204 -6.02 3.69 22.42
CA PRO A 204 -6.44 4.84 23.21
C PRO A 204 -6.83 6.02 22.31
N MET A 205 -7.67 6.94 22.81
CA MET A 205 -8.11 8.13 22.07
C MET A 205 -6.94 8.95 21.50
N PHE A 206 -5.83 9.03 22.24
CA PHE A 206 -4.59 9.68 21.81
C PHE A 206 -4.08 9.19 20.44
N PHE A 207 -4.23 7.90 20.13
CA PHE A 207 -3.83 7.35 18.84
C PHE A 207 -4.62 7.99 17.68
N PHE A 208 -5.93 8.22 17.88
CA PHE A 208 -6.80 8.79 16.86
C PHE A 208 -6.58 10.29 16.69
N ASP A 209 -6.22 11.01 17.76
CA ASP A 209 -5.89 12.43 17.70
C ASP A 209 -4.52 12.68 17.02
N SER A 210 -3.57 11.77 17.23
CA SER A 210 -2.23 11.89 16.66
C SER A 210 -2.05 11.27 15.27
N THR A 211 -2.98 10.39 14.85
CA THR A 211 -2.89 9.68 13.58
C THR A 211 -3.92 10.20 12.59
N PRO A 212 -3.50 10.76 11.43
CA PRO A 212 -4.43 11.21 10.41
C PRO A 212 -5.35 10.07 9.92
N VAL A 213 -6.65 10.37 9.75
CA VAL A 213 -7.67 9.39 9.32
C VAL A 213 -7.29 8.70 8.01
N GLY A 214 -6.73 9.44 7.04
CA GLY A 214 -6.27 8.89 5.77
C GLY A 214 -5.18 7.84 5.92
N ARG A 215 -4.33 7.91 6.96
CA ARG A 215 -3.31 6.89 7.24
C ARG A 215 -3.95 5.57 7.68
N ILE A 216 -4.93 5.62 8.59
CA ILE A 216 -5.70 4.42 8.99
C ILE A 216 -6.41 3.83 7.77
N LEU A 217 -6.99 4.68 6.92
CA LEU A 217 -7.69 4.25 5.73
C LEU A 217 -6.76 3.58 4.70
N THR A 218 -5.56 4.11 4.44
CA THR A 218 -4.62 3.49 3.50
C THR A 218 -4.13 2.12 3.98
N ARG A 219 -3.93 1.95 5.29
CA ARG A 219 -3.59 0.63 5.88
C ARG A 219 -4.74 -0.38 5.73
N ALA A 220 -5.96 0.04 6.01
CA ALA A 220 -7.13 -0.83 5.94
C ALA A 220 -7.61 -1.12 4.50
N SER A 221 -7.22 -0.30 3.51
CA SER A 221 -7.62 -0.43 2.11
C SER A 221 -6.48 -0.89 1.20
N SER A 222 -5.57 0.02 0.82
CA SER A 222 -4.50 -0.24 -0.16
C SER A 222 -3.54 -1.32 0.32
N ASP A 223 -3.03 -1.23 1.55
CA ASP A 223 -2.05 -2.19 2.06
C ASP A 223 -2.70 -3.57 2.29
N MET A 224 -3.96 -3.60 2.75
CA MET A 224 -4.72 -4.84 2.88
C MET A 224 -4.99 -5.49 1.51
N SER A 225 -5.33 -4.68 0.49
CA SER A 225 -5.52 -5.19 -0.87
C SER A 225 -4.26 -5.84 -1.44
N ILE A 226 -3.09 -5.26 -1.18
CA ILE A 226 -1.79 -5.84 -1.57
C ILE A 226 -1.55 -7.16 -0.85
N LEU A 227 -1.91 -7.22 0.44
CA LEU A 227 -1.80 -8.44 1.25
C LEU A 227 -2.73 -9.56 0.76
N ASP A 228 -3.93 -9.20 0.32
CA ASP A 228 -4.98 -10.13 -0.11
C ASP A 228 -4.70 -10.72 -1.49
N PHE A 229 -4.23 -9.91 -2.44
CA PHE A 229 -4.06 -10.32 -3.84
C PHE A 229 -2.60 -10.43 -4.25
N ASP A 230 -1.84 -9.35 -4.14
CA ASP A 230 -0.52 -9.23 -4.77
C ASP A 230 0.52 -10.15 -4.12
N ILE A 231 0.49 -10.32 -2.79
CA ILE A 231 1.45 -11.17 -2.07
C ILE A 231 1.28 -12.66 -2.42
N PRO A 232 0.08 -13.26 -2.33
CA PRO A 232 -0.15 -14.64 -2.76
C PRO A 232 0.27 -14.91 -4.21
N PHE A 233 -0.08 -14.02 -5.15
CA PHE A 233 0.34 -14.14 -6.54
C PHE A 233 1.87 -14.07 -6.68
N SER A 234 2.49 -13.11 -5.99
CA SER A 234 3.94 -12.93 -6.06
C SER A 234 4.71 -14.15 -5.53
N ILE A 235 4.28 -14.78 -4.43
CA ILE A 235 4.90 -16.01 -3.91
C ILE A 235 4.86 -17.12 -4.96
N VAL A 236 3.69 -17.31 -5.58
CA VAL A 236 3.44 -18.36 -6.57
C VAL A 236 4.27 -18.14 -7.85
N PHE A 237 4.41 -16.89 -8.30
CA PHE A 237 5.22 -16.53 -9.47
C PHE A 237 6.72 -16.53 -9.21
N VAL A 238 7.17 -16.12 -8.02
CA VAL A 238 8.58 -16.24 -7.61
C VAL A 238 8.99 -17.70 -7.57
N ALA A 239 8.17 -18.58 -6.98
CA ALA A 239 8.45 -20.01 -6.96
C ALA A 239 8.53 -20.61 -8.38
N ALA A 240 7.60 -20.25 -9.26
CA ALA A 240 7.60 -20.69 -10.64
C ALA A 240 8.84 -20.19 -11.42
N GLY A 241 9.09 -18.89 -11.38
CA GLY A 241 10.23 -18.27 -12.05
C GLY A 241 11.57 -18.82 -11.55
N ALA A 242 11.71 -19.03 -10.23
CA ALA A 242 12.92 -19.63 -9.66
C ALA A 242 13.13 -21.07 -10.15
N THR A 243 12.09 -21.91 -10.20
CA THR A 243 12.22 -23.27 -10.73
C THR A 243 12.55 -23.29 -12.22
N ASP A 244 11.92 -22.44 -13.04
CA ASP A 244 12.21 -22.36 -14.48
C ASP A 244 13.64 -21.87 -14.74
N PHE A 245 14.10 -20.93 -13.91
CA PHE A 245 15.45 -20.41 -13.97
C PHE A 245 16.49 -21.49 -13.60
N ILE A 246 16.29 -22.20 -12.49
CA ILE A 246 17.14 -23.33 -12.07
C ILE A 246 17.15 -24.43 -13.15
N ALA A 247 15.98 -24.74 -13.73
CA ALA A 247 15.85 -25.72 -14.79
C ALA A 247 16.66 -25.34 -16.04
N THR A 248 16.57 -24.09 -16.45
CA THR A 248 17.28 -23.58 -17.64
C THR A 248 18.79 -23.59 -17.42
N ILE A 249 19.25 -23.18 -16.23
CA ILE A 249 20.67 -23.30 -15.84
C ILE A 249 21.13 -24.75 -15.83
N GLY A 250 20.35 -25.66 -15.24
CA GLY A 250 20.68 -27.09 -15.20
C GLY A 250 20.79 -27.70 -16.60
N ALA A 251 19.87 -27.37 -17.50
CA ALA A 251 19.93 -27.78 -18.90
C ALA A 251 21.18 -27.23 -19.61
N MET A 252 21.51 -25.95 -19.40
CA MET A 252 22.72 -25.36 -19.96
C MET A 252 24.01 -25.99 -19.39
N ALA A 253 24.04 -26.32 -18.10
CA ALA A 253 25.18 -26.97 -17.47
C ALA A 253 25.51 -28.32 -18.09
N PHE A 254 24.47 -29.09 -18.47
CA PHE A 254 24.63 -30.39 -19.10
C PHE A 254 25.10 -30.31 -20.56
N ILE A 255 24.58 -29.35 -21.33
CA ILE A 255 24.83 -29.26 -22.78
C ILE A 255 26.13 -28.49 -23.08
N THR A 256 26.36 -27.38 -22.38
CA THR A 256 27.40 -26.40 -22.74
C THR A 256 28.07 -25.82 -21.49
N TRP A 257 28.83 -26.67 -20.79
CA TRP A 257 29.50 -26.30 -19.55
C TRP A 257 30.42 -25.06 -19.68
N GLN A 258 30.92 -24.77 -20.88
CA GLN A 258 31.77 -23.60 -21.16
C GLN A 258 31.01 -22.27 -21.02
N VAL A 259 29.72 -22.25 -21.37
CA VAL A 259 28.86 -21.06 -21.24
C VAL A 259 28.52 -20.77 -19.78
N LEU A 260 28.60 -21.78 -18.92
CA LEU A 260 28.32 -21.64 -17.49
C LEU A 260 29.29 -20.67 -16.81
N ILE A 261 30.55 -20.60 -17.25
CA ILE A 261 31.54 -19.65 -16.70
C ILE A 261 31.06 -18.21 -16.92
N VAL A 262 30.60 -17.88 -18.13
CA VAL A 262 30.09 -16.54 -18.44
C VAL A 262 28.76 -16.29 -17.73
N ALA A 263 27.89 -17.29 -17.67
CA ALA A 263 26.62 -17.18 -16.96
C ALA A 263 26.82 -16.91 -15.46
N VAL A 264 27.80 -17.54 -14.81
CA VAL A 264 28.14 -17.29 -13.40
C VAL A 264 28.62 -15.86 -13.19
N LEU A 265 29.48 -15.33 -14.07
CA LEU A 265 29.92 -13.93 -13.99
C LEU A 265 28.75 -12.96 -14.18
N ALA A 266 27.87 -13.23 -15.15
CA ALA A 266 26.66 -12.45 -15.36
C ALA A 266 25.71 -12.52 -14.15
N MET A 267 25.62 -13.67 -13.48
CA MET A 267 24.81 -13.83 -12.27
C MET A 267 25.33 -13.04 -11.08
N VAL A 268 26.64 -13.00 -10.88
CA VAL A 268 27.26 -12.16 -9.84
C VAL A 268 26.99 -10.68 -10.14
N ALA A 269 27.15 -10.25 -11.40
CA ALA A 269 26.85 -8.89 -11.81
C ALA A 269 25.36 -8.53 -11.61
N VAL A 270 24.44 -9.43 -11.98
CA VAL A 270 23.00 -9.22 -11.76
C VAL A 270 22.68 -9.14 -10.27
N ASN A 271 23.27 -9.99 -9.42
CA ASN A 271 23.04 -9.93 -7.97
C ASN A 271 23.50 -8.58 -7.40
N TYR A 272 24.65 -8.07 -7.84
CA TYR A 272 25.15 -6.76 -7.42
C TYR A 272 24.20 -5.62 -7.84
N ILE A 273 23.76 -5.61 -9.10
CA ILE A 273 22.82 -4.59 -9.61
C ILE A 273 21.47 -4.68 -8.91
N GLN A 274 20.95 -5.89 -8.66
CA GLN A 274 19.70 -6.10 -7.93
C GLN A 274 19.78 -5.56 -6.49
N ARG A 275 20.89 -5.81 -5.78
CA ARG A 275 21.10 -5.25 -4.43
C ARG A 275 21.14 -3.72 -4.46
N TYR A 276 21.81 -3.13 -5.44
CA TYR A 276 21.87 -1.69 -5.61
C TYR A 276 20.48 -1.09 -5.86
N TYR A 277 19.72 -1.69 -6.80
CA TYR A 277 18.33 -1.30 -7.06
C TYR A 277 17.46 -1.42 -5.81
N MET A 278 17.58 -2.52 -5.07
CA MET A 278 16.76 -2.80 -3.88
C MET A 278 16.88 -1.75 -2.80
N SER A 279 18.07 -1.19 -2.58
CA SER A 279 18.23 -0.11 -1.59
C SER A 279 17.47 1.15 -2.01
N SER A 280 17.55 1.56 -3.27
CA SER A 280 16.86 2.74 -3.77
C SER A 280 15.34 2.53 -3.93
N ALA A 281 14.93 1.36 -4.44
CA ALA A 281 13.53 1.04 -4.70
C ALA A 281 12.70 1.00 -3.41
N ARG A 282 13.27 0.46 -2.32
CA ARG A 282 12.61 0.42 -1.01
C ARG A 282 12.28 1.81 -0.48
N GLU A 283 13.26 2.71 -0.52
CA GLU A 283 13.04 4.10 -0.08
C GLU A 283 12.01 4.78 -0.98
N LEU A 284 12.09 4.58 -2.29
CA LEU A 284 11.15 5.16 -3.25
C LEU A 284 9.69 4.70 -2.99
N ILE A 285 9.50 3.43 -2.66
CA ILE A 285 8.18 2.85 -2.35
C ILE A 285 7.68 3.26 -0.98
N ARG A 286 8.59 3.43 -0.01
CA ARG A 286 8.25 4.00 1.29
C ARG A 286 7.69 5.41 1.12
N ILE A 287 8.37 6.27 0.36
CA ILE A 287 7.87 7.62 0.02
C ILE A 287 6.55 7.51 -0.77
N ASN A 288 6.41 6.55 -1.69
CA ASN A 288 5.16 6.38 -2.46
C ASN A 288 3.95 6.02 -1.59
N GLY A 289 4.18 5.36 -0.45
CA GLY A 289 3.13 5.14 0.53
C GLY A 289 2.71 6.40 1.29
N THR A 290 3.64 7.34 1.50
CA THR A 290 3.36 8.55 2.27
C THR A 290 2.70 9.64 1.42
N THR A 291 2.90 9.65 0.10
CA THR A 291 2.26 10.64 -0.80
C THR A 291 0.77 10.42 -1.01
N LYS A 292 0.29 9.17 -0.90
CA LYS A 292 -1.14 8.84 -1.04
C LYS A 292 -2.00 9.37 0.10
N ALA A 293 -1.49 9.35 1.33
CA ALA A 293 -2.27 9.73 2.52
C ALA A 293 -2.72 11.22 2.49
N PRO A 294 -1.87 12.21 2.14
CA PRO A 294 -2.28 13.59 1.93
C PRO A 294 -3.39 13.77 0.90
N VAL A 295 -3.36 13.03 -0.21
CA VAL A 295 -4.42 13.08 -1.23
C VAL A 295 -5.76 12.64 -0.65
N MET A 296 -5.76 11.54 0.12
CA MET A 296 -6.96 11.02 0.77
C MET A 296 -7.49 11.95 1.87
N ASN A 297 -6.60 12.50 2.70
CA ASN A 297 -6.96 13.48 3.72
C ASN A 297 -7.58 14.73 3.10
N TYR A 298 -6.96 15.26 2.04
CA TYR A 298 -7.46 16.46 1.34
C TYR A 298 -8.84 16.23 0.74
N ALA A 299 -9.10 15.04 0.19
CA ALA A 299 -10.42 14.66 -0.31
C ALA A 299 -11.46 14.58 0.81
N ALA A 300 -11.11 13.99 1.96
CA ALA A 300 -11.99 13.90 3.12
C ALA A 300 -12.35 15.28 3.69
N GLU A 301 -11.36 16.15 3.89
CA GLU A 301 -11.56 17.54 4.36
C GLU A 301 -12.42 18.35 3.38
N THR A 302 -12.18 18.20 2.07
CA THR A 302 -12.97 18.86 1.03
C THR A 302 -14.42 18.39 1.04
N SER A 303 -14.66 17.09 1.26
CA SER A 303 -16.02 16.52 1.34
C SER A 303 -16.79 17.07 2.54
N LEU A 304 -16.14 17.15 3.71
CA LEU A 304 -16.76 17.68 4.93
C LEU A 304 -16.99 19.20 4.83
N GLY A 305 -16.06 19.93 4.23
CA GLY A 305 -16.08 21.39 4.12
C GLY A 305 -16.75 21.95 2.86
N VAL A 306 -17.44 21.13 2.05
CA VAL A 306 -17.90 21.51 0.71
C VAL A 306 -18.79 22.76 0.69
N VAL A 307 -19.67 22.91 1.70
CA VAL A 307 -20.57 24.07 1.82
C VAL A 307 -19.77 25.34 2.09
N THR A 308 -18.82 25.27 3.03
CA THR A 308 -17.94 26.39 3.39
C THR A 308 -17.07 26.83 2.22
N ILE A 309 -16.47 25.88 1.49
CA ILE A 309 -15.63 26.16 0.32
C ILE A 309 -16.43 26.91 -0.76
N ARG A 310 -17.68 26.48 -1.00
CA ARG A 310 -18.59 27.14 -1.95
C ARG A 310 -19.03 28.52 -1.46
N ALA A 311 -19.37 28.65 -0.18
CA ALA A 311 -19.80 29.92 0.42
C ALA A 311 -18.72 31.01 0.31
N PHE A 312 -17.44 30.65 0.46
CA PHE A 312 -16.31 31.57 0.30
C PHE A 312 -15.77 31.67 -1.14
N ASN A 313 -16.38 30.99 -2.11
CA ASN A 313 -15.94 30.95 -3.51
C ASN A 313 -14.46 30.54 -3.69
N MET A 314 -14.01 29.52 -2.95
CA MET A 314 -12.60 29.07 -2.94
C MET A 314 -12.36 27.78 -3.75
N VAL A 315 -13.32 27.39 -4.60
CA VAL A 315 -13.30 26.11 -5.34
C VAL A 315 -12.04 25.96 -6.19
N ASP A 316 -11.65 26.97 -6.96
CA ASP A 316 -10.47 26.91 -7.84
C ASP A 316 -9.16 26.71 -7.08
N ARG A 317 -9.04 27.34 -5.90
CA ARG A 317 -7.87 27.17 -5.03
C ARG A 317 -7.79 25.73 -4.54
N PHE A 318 -8.91 25.16 -4.11
CA PHE A 318 -8.97 23.78 -3.65
C PHE A 318 -8.65 22.79 -4.80
N PHE A 319 -9.19 23.05 -5.98
CA PHE A 319 -8.93 22.24 -7.17
C PHE A 319 -7.45 22.23 -7.56
N ARG A 320 -6.79 23.41 -7.63
CA ARG A 320 -5.35 23.51 -7.91
C ARG A 320 -4.49 22.79 -6.88
N ASN A 321 -4.87 22.88 -5.60
CA ASN A 321 -4.13 22.19 -4.54
C ASN A 321 -4.28 20.67 -4.64
N ASN A 322 -5.48 20.17 -4.95
CA ASN A 322 -5.70 18.75 -5.21
C ASN A 322 -4.82 18.27 -6.39
N LEU A 323 -4.84 19.00 -7.51
CA LEU A 323 -4.00 18.67 -8.68
C LEU A 323 -2.51 18.62 -8.32
N LYS A 324 -2.02 19.52 -7.46
CA LYS A 324 -0.64 19.50 -6.99
C LYS A 324 -0.32 18.23 -6.22
N LEU A 325 -1.19 17.82 -5.29
CA LEU A 325 -1.02 16.60 -4.49
C LEU A 325 -1.04 15.34 -5.38
N VAL A 326 -2.01 15.26 -6.31
CA VAL A 326 -2.10 14.16 -7.28
C VAL A 326 -0.86 14.12 -8.18
N ASN A 327 -0.38 15.26 -8.65
CA ASN A 327 0.82 15.31 -9.49
C ASN A 327 2.07 14.85 -8.75
N THR A 328 2.21 15.20 -7.46
CA THR A 328 3.31 14.70 -6.62
C THR A 328 3.26 13.18 -6.48
N ASP A 329 2.09 12.59 -6.22
CA ASP A 329 1.92 11.14 -6.14
C ASP A 329 2.21 10.45 -7.49
N ALA A 330 1.65 10.98 -8.58
CA ALA A 330 1.85 10.45 -9.93
C ALA A 330 3.32 10.50 -10.38
N THR A 331 4.04 11.59 -10.05
CA THR A 331 5.46 11.74 -10.35
C THR A 331 6.27 10.65 -9.64
N LEU A 332 5.95 10.38 -8.37
CA LEU A 332 6.65 9.38 -7.59
C LEU A 332 6.36 7.96 -8.07
N PHE A 333 5.11 7.67 -8.42
CA PHE A 333 4.74 6.43 -9.07
C PHE A 333 5.48 6.22 -10.40
N PHE A 334 5.61 7.28 -11.22
CA PHE A 334 6.38 7.23 -12.46
C PHE A 334 7.86 6.92 -12.20
N LEU A 335 8.48 7.61 -11.24
CA LEU A 335 9.88 7.36 -10.85
C LEU A 335 10.09 5.93 -10.35
N SER A 336 9.13 5.37 -9.62
CA SER A 336 9.16 3.97 -9.14
C SER A 336 9.16 2.97 -10.29
N ASN A 337 8.28 3.18 -11.28
CA ASN A 337 8.26 2.35 -12.49
C ASN A 337 9.53 2.53 -13.32
N ALA A 338 10.02 3.77 -13.49
CA ALA A 338 11.26 4.04 -14.22
C ALA A 338 12.47 3.35 -13.58
N ALA A 339 12.55 3.31 -12.24
CA ALA A 339 13.59 2.58 -11.53
C ALA A 339 13.51 1.06 -11.79
N MET A 340 12.30 0.49 -11.81
CA MET A 340 12.10 -0.93 -12.12
C MET A 340 12.54 -1.25 -13.56
N GLU A 341 12.15 -0.42 -14.53
CA GLU A 341 12.57 -0.59 -15.93
C GLU A 341 14.08 -0.42 -16.11
N TRP A 342 14.71 0.49 -15.36
CA TRP A 342 16.17 0.61 -15.34
C TRP A 342 16.85 -0.71 -14.92
N LEU A 343 16.32 -1.41 -13.90
CA LEU A 343 16.83 -2.71 -13.50
C LEU A 343 16.64 -3.76 -14.60
N VAL A 344 15.44 -3.82 -15.19
CA VAL A 344 15.12 -4.78 -16.26
C VAL A 344 16.05 -4.61 -17.45
N LEU A 345 16.25 -3.37 -17.92
CA LEU A 345 17.18 -3.07 -19.02
C LEU A 345 18.61 -3.50 -18.70
N ARG A 346 19.09 -3.27 -17.48
CA ARG A 346 20.45 -3.70 -17.08
C ARG A 346 20.59 -5.22 -17.05
N ILE A 347 19.61 -5.92 -16.48
CA ILE A 347 19.60 -7.40 -16.49
C ILE A 347 19.57 -7.92 -17.92
N GLU A 348 18.71 -7.37 -18.78
CA GLU A 348 18.59 -7.76 -20.18
C GLU A 348 19.89 -7.54 -20.95
N THR A 349 20.56 -6.40 -20.78
CA THR A 349 21.87 -6.15 -21.44
C THR A 349 22.94 -7.16 -21.02
N LEU A 350 23.01 -7.53 -19.74
CA LEU A 350 23.95 -8.55 -19.24
C LEU A 350 23.62 -9.95 -19.77
N GLN A 351 22.33 -10.28 -19.90
CA GLN A 351 21.92 -11.56 -20.46
C GLN A 351 22.14 -11.64 -21.97
N ASN A 352 21.88 -10.57 -22.72
CA ASN A 352 22.20 -10.50 -24.14
C ASN A 352 23.71 -10.62 -24.39
N LEU A 353 24.55 -10.04 -23.51
CA LEU A 353 26.00 -10.26 -23.56
C LEU A 353 26.36 -11.74 -23.31
N THR A 354 25.66 -12.41 -22.40
CA THR A 354 25.84 -13.86 -22.14
C THR A 354 25.43 -14.70 -23.35
N VAL A 355 24.34 -14.34 -24.04
CA VAL A 355 23.92 -15.01 -25.29
C VAL A 355 24.94 -14.77 -26.41
N PHE A 356 25.44 -13.54 -26.56
CA PHE A 356 26.44 -13.19 -27.58
C PHE A 356 27.74 -13.98 -27.39
N THR A 357 28.26 -14.02 -26.16
CA THR A 357 29.46 -14.80 -25.82
C THR A 357 29.23 -16.29 -26.00
N ALA A 358 28.06 -16.81 -25.63
CA ALA A 358 27.70 -18.21 -25.87
C ALA A 358 27.72 -18.56 -27.37
N ALA A 359 27.11 -17.71 -28.21
CA ALA A 359 27.13 -17.89 -29.67
C ALA A 359 28.56 -17.82 -30.24
N PHE A 360 29.39 -16.92 -29.73
CA PHE A 360 30.79 -16.79 -30.13
C PHE A 360 31.62 -18.03 -29.77
N PHE A 361 31.50 -18.55 -28.54
CA PHE A 361 32.19 -19.79 -28.13
C PHE A 361 31.75 -21.00 -28.95
N VAL A 362 30.46 -21.09 -29.27
CA VAL A 362 29.91 -22.12 -30.15
C VAL A 362 30.55 -22.07 -31.55
N LEU A 363 30.77 -20.87 -32.11
CA LEU A 363 31.41 -20.70 -33.42
C LEU A 363 32.91 -21.04 -33.42
N LEU A 364 33.59 -20.86 -32.29
CA LEU A 364 35.02 -21.18 -32.13
C LEU A 364 35.29 -22.69 -31.95
N LEU A 365 34.27 -23.49 -31.63
CA LEU A 365 34.43 -24.93 -31.49
C LEU A 365 34.76 -25.58 -32.85
N PRO A 366 35.77 -26.48 -32.91
CA PRO A 366 36.12 -27.15 -34.15
C PRO A 366 34.95 -27.98 -34.68
N LYS A 367 34.70 -27.90 -35.99
CA LYS A 367 33.56 -28.53 -36.70
C LYS A 367 33.41 -30.04 -36.45
N ASN A 368 34.46 -30.73 -35.99
CA ASN A 368 34.48 -32.17 -35.71
C ASN A 368 33.96 -32.59 -34.32
N GLN A 369 33.73 -31.67 -33.38
CA GLN A 369 33.30 -32.01 -32.00
C GLN A 369 31.85 -31.66 -31.68
N ALA A 370 31.23 -30.72 -32.40
CA ALA A 370 29.91 -30.22 -32.08
C ALA A 370 28.84 -30.81 -33.01
N ARG A 371 27.96 -31.68 -32.47
CA ARG A 371 26.75 -32.11 -33.20
C ARG A 371 25.87 -30.87 -33.44
N PRO A 372 25.46 -30.56 -34.69
CA PRO A 372 24.67 -29.35 -34.99
C PRO A 372 23.40 -29.19 -34.14
N GLY A 373 22.76 -30.31 -33.75
CA GLY A 373 21.59 -30.29 -32.86
C GLY A 373 21.89 -29.79 -31.45
N LEU A 374 23.05 -30.12 -30.87
CA LEU A 374 23.43 -29.64 -29.52
C LEU A 374 23.71 -28.14 -29.51
N VAL A 375 24.29 -27.64 -30.60
CA VAL A 375 24.54 -26.21 -30.81
C VAL A 375 23.23 -25.42 -30.86
N GLY A 376 22.26 -25.89 -31.65
CA GLY A 376 20.93 -25.28 -31.73
C GLY A 376 20.21 -25.27 -30.38
N LEU A 377 20.22 -26.39 -29.67
CA LEU A 377 19.62 -26.51 -28.33
C LEU A 377 20.28 -25.55 -27.32
N SER A 378 21.61 -25.45 -27.32
CA SER A 378 22.33 -24.51 -26.44
C SER A 378 21.91 -23.07 -26.66
N LEU A 379 21.76 -22.65 -27.92
CA LEU A 379 21.36 -21.28 -28.25
C LEU A 379 19.91 -21.01 -27.85
N SER A 380 19.01 -21.97 -28.06
CA SER A 380 17.60 -21.89 -27.63
C SER A 380 17.46 -21.76 -26.10
N TYR A 381 18.25 -22.52 -25.34
CA TYR A 381 18.26 -22.40 -23.88
C TYR A 381 18.89 -21.09 -23.40
N ALA A 382 19.95 -20.60 -24.06
CA ALA A 382 20.55 -19.29 -23.73
C ALA A 382 19.54 -18.14 -23.94
N LEU A 383 18.77 -18.17 -25.03
CA LEU A 383 17.69 -17.20 -25.26
C LEU A 383 16.57 -17.31 -24.22
N SER A 384 16.22 -18.52 -23.81
CA SER A 384 15.21 -18.77 -22.77
C SER A 384 15.67 -18.31 -21.39
N LEU A 385 16.98 -18.34 -21.11
CA LEU A 385 17.57 -17.87 -19.86
C LEU A 385 17.28 -16.38 -19.63
N THR A 386 17.42 -15.56 -20.67
CA THR A 386 17.12 -14.12 -20.60
C THR A 386 15.69 -13.86 -20.11
N SER A 387 14.71 -14.52 -20.73
CA SER A 387 13.30 -14.33 -20.39
C SER A 387 12.97 -14.84 -18.98
N THR A 388 13.43 -16.04 -18.62
CA THR A 388 13.18 -16.63 -17.30
C THR A 388 13.83 -15.84 -16.17
N GLN A 389 15.02 -15.28 -16.39
CA GLN A 389 15.72 -14.46 -15.42
C GLN A 389 15.04 -13.11 -15.21
N ILE A 390 14.61 -12.43 -16.28
CA ILE A 390 13.86 -11.18 -16.16
C ILE A 390 12.56 -11.42 -15.39
N PHE A 391 11.83 -12.49 -15.74
CA PHE A 391 10.60 -12.87 -15.05
C PHE A 391 10.83 -13.12 -13.56
N ALA A 392 11.81 -13.97 -13.22
CA ALA A 392 12.13 -14.29 -11.82
C ALA A 392 12.58 -13.06 -11.03
N SER A 393 13.45 -12.22 -11.62
CA SER A 393 13.96 -11.00 -11.00
C SER A 393 12.86 -9.98 -10.73
N ARG A 394 11.95 -9.78 -11.68
CA ARG A 394 10.85 -8.83 -11.56
C ARG A 394 9.89 -9.22 -10.45
N TRP A 395 9.43 -10.48 -10.44
CA TRP A 395 8.54 -10.99 -9.40
C TRP A 395 9.19 -11.03 -8.03
N TYR A 396 10.49 -11.34 -7.98
CA TYR A 396 11.26 -11.27 -6.74
C TYR A 396 11.29 -9.84 -6.18
N CYS A 397 11.52 -8.85 -7.04
CA CYS A 397 11.53 -7.46 -6.62
C CYS A 397 10.15 -6.97 -6.17
N ASN A 398 9.11 -7.31 -6.92
CA ASN A 398 7.73 -6.99 -6.55
C ASN A 398 7.34 -7.61 -5.21
N LEU A 399 7.71 -8.86 -4.95
CA LEU A 399 7.46 -9.50 -3.66
C LEU A 399 8.07 -8.69 -2.51
N LEU A 400 9.35 -8.32 -2.61
CA LEU A 400 10.03 -7.52 -1.58
C LEU A 400 9.38 -6.15 -1.39
N ASN A 401 8.90 -5.53 -2.46
CA ASN A 401 8.17 -4.27 -2.41
C ASN A 401 6.83 -4.42 -1.67
N TYR A 402 6.10 -5.50 -1.93
CA TYR A 402 4.82 -5.77 -1.25
C TYR A 402 5.01 -6.15 0.23
N LEU A 403 6.15 -6.70 0.63
CA LEU A 403 6.45 -6.98 2.04
C LEU A 403 6.42 -5.74 2.93
N ILE A 404 6.70 -4.55 2.38
CA ILE A 404 6.63 -3.27 3.11
C ILE A 404 5.18 -3.01 3.59
N SER A 405 4.17 -3.45 2.83
CA SER A 405 2.76 -3.32 3.22
C SER A 405 2.43 -4.18 4.44
N ILE A 406 3.04 -5.37 4.55
CA ILE A 406 2.89 -6.24 5.74
C ILE A 406 3.47 -5.58 6.99
N GLU A 407 4.69 -5.01 6.87
CA GLU A 407 5.36 -4.30 7.96
C GLU A 407 4.48 -3.17 8.51
N ARG A 408 3.96 -2.35 7.59
CA ARG A 408 3.04 -1.24 7.88
C ARG A 408 1.74 -1.67 8.57
N ILE A 409 1.11 -2.76 8.12
CA ILE A 409 -0.08 -3.30 8.78
C ILE A 409 0.29 -3.83 10.17
N LYS A 410 1.44 -4.51 10.30
CA LYS A 410 1.88 -5.10 11.56
C LYS A 410 2.19 -4.03 12.62
N GLN A 411 2.69 -2.86 12.24
CA GLN A 411 2.82 -1.71 13.14
C GLN A 411 1.46 -1.33 13.76
N PHE A 412 0.39 -1.33 12.96
CA PHE A 412 -0.97 -1.03 13.44
C PHE A 412 -1.61 -2.20 14.21
N MET A 413 -1.12 -3.42 14.04
CA MET A 413 -1.56 -4.58 14.85
C MET A 413 -0.97 -4.59 16.26
N ASN A 414 0.12 -3.85 16.49
CA ASN A 414 0.87 -3.84 17.74
C ASN A 414 0.71 -2.52 18.52
N ILE A 415 -0.38 -1.79 18.29
CA ILE A 415 -0.67 -0.54 19.01
C ILE A 415 -0.91 -0.86 20.50
N PRO A 416 -0.41 -0.03 21.44
CA PRO A 416 -0.70 -0.18 22.86
C PRO A 416 -2.21 -0.15 23.10
N LYS A 417 -2.70 -1.13 23.85
CA LYS A 417 -4.12 -1.25 24.18
C LYS A 417 -4.47 -0.33 25.32
N GLU A 418 -5.66 0.26 25.26
CA GLU A 418 -6.27 0.96 26.38
C GLU A 418 -6.41 -0.01 27.57
N PRO A 419 -6.04 0.41 28.80
CA PRO A 419 -6.19 -0.42 29.98
C PRO A 419 -7.67 -0.80 30.15
N PRO A 420 -7.98 -2.03 30.60
CA PRO A 420 -9.35 -2.44 30.82
C PRO A 420 -10.02 -1.51 31.84
N ASP A 421 -11.26 -1.12 31.55
CA ASP A 421 -12.11 -0.36 32.47
C ASP A 421 -12.06 -1.01 33.86
N ARG A 422 -11.49 -0.31 34.84
CA ARG A 422 -11.66 -0.66 36.25
C ARG A 422 -13.09 -0.32 36.63
N ARG A 423 -14.00 -1.27 36.43
CA ARG A 423 -15.34 -1.25 37.04
C ARG A 423 -15.31 -1.87 38.42
#